data_AF-A0A4U0U1C8-F1
#
_entry.id   AF-A0A4U0U1C8-F1
#
_cell.length_a   1.000
_cell.length_b   1.000
_cell.length_c   1.000
_cell.angle_alpha   90.00
_cell.angle_beta   90.00
_cell.angle_gamma   90.00
#
_symmetry.space_group_name_H-M   'P 1'
#
loop_
_entity.id
_entity.type
_entity.pdbx_description
1 polymer ?
#
loop_
_entity_poly.entity_id
_entity_poly.type
_entity_poly.pdbx_seq_one_letter_code
_entity_poly.pdbx_strand_id
1 'polypeptide(L)'
;MAPRKVIIDTDPGVDDILAMLLACACLPEELEILLISVTYGNIDVQSCIRNVLSLFHHVQKEIAWRKSQGRNIGFETIRRSKPLVAVGPEHPLSDDMLMADFFHGKDGLGGIHESHPHLSPNDAWTSVLSAVKTSGDPATSHIADELANSNALFTPSNEPAHQEILRLLKENEPDSVTIIAIGPLTNLALAAAEDPEAFLRVKEVVVMGGTINEPGNITPVGEFNTFADSVAAARVYALTSPNPFTTMPPTPPTPPGTAKGQHPPPFLAPYPKSLSRQLRVTMFPLDITERHVLTRGEFRKTMEPILAANSPLAEWATAFLNATFNKIESLQSNSGEAGWKVNEDEDIRIETSGDSGNWLSSKAGNRIDRCVATPGETTFGGYLLKRVFSL
;
A
#
# COMPACT_ATOMS: atom_id res chain seq x y z
N MET A 1 -4.55 -13.32 -22.62
CA MET A 1 -5.26 -12.08 -22.21
C MET A 1 -4.23 -10.98 -22.09
N ALA A 2 -4.61 -9.71 -22.24
CA ALA A 2 -3.71 -8.60 -21.91
C ALA A 2 -3.39 -8.61 -20.40
N PRO A 3 -2.19 -8.20 -19.97
CA PRO A 3 -1.85 -8.14 -18.55
C PRO A 3 -2.75 -7.16 -17.79
N ARG A 4 -2.93 -7.42 -16.50
CA ARG A 4 -3.65 -6.48 -15.62
C ARG A 4 -2.76 -5.29 -15.34
N LYS A 5 -3.18 -4.11 -15.77
CA LYS A 5 -2.50 -2.85 -15.44
C LYS A 5 -2.86 -2.42 -14.02
N VAL A 6 -1.86 -2.19 -13.20
CA VAL A 6 -2.05 -1.82 -11.81
C VAL A 6 -1.26 -0.58 -11.40
N ILE A 7 -1.86 0.18 -10.50
CA ILE A 7 -1.19 1.16 -9.66
C ILE A 7 -1.15 0.57 -8.25
N ILE A 8 0.00 0.60 -7.59
CA ILE A 8 0.16 0.18 -6.20
C ILE A 8 0.34 1.45 -5.36
N ASP A 9 -0.61 1.74 -4.48
CA ASP A 9 -0.55 2.86 -3.53
C ASP A 9 -0.24 2.32 -2.13
N THR A 10 0.88 2.74 -1.55
CA THR A 10 1.51 2.02 -0.44
C THR A 10 2.28 2.95 0.50
N ASP A 11 2.45 2.51 1.75
CA ASP A 11 3.31 3.08 2.80
C ASP A 11 4.37 2.05 3.25
N PRO A 12 5.35 1.71 2.40
CA PRO A 12 6.14 0.48 2.43
C PRO A 12 6.65 0.01 3.79
N GLY A 13 5.87 -0.83 4.46
CA GLY A 13 6.27 -1.67 5.58
C GLY A 13 6.69 -3.07 5.11
N VAL A 14 6.88 -3.98 6.07
CA VAL A 14 7.31 -5.36 5.80
C VAL A 14 6.38 -6.09 4.82
N ASP A 15 5.08 -6.02 5.06
CA ASP A 15 4.03 -6.66 4.26
C ASP A 15 3.85 -5.98 2.90
N ASP A 16 3.91 -4.66 2.81
CA ASP A 16 3.96 -3.94 1.54
C ASP A 16 5.15 -4.39 0.68
N ILE A 17 6.34 -4.49 1.27
CA ILE A 17 7.55 -4.93 0.57
C ILE A 17 7.37 -6.36 0.05
N LEU A 18 6.74 -7.25 0.81
CA LEU A 18 6.41 -8.60 0.33
C LEU A 18 5.40 -8.57 -0.83
N ALA A 19 4.35 -7.73 -0.73
CA ALA A 19 3.34 -7.57 -1.78
C ALA A 19 3.96 -7.01 -3.07
N MET A 20 4.82 -5.99 -2.95
CA MET A 20 5.57 -5.41 -4.05
C MET A 20 6.56 -6.40 -4.66
N LEU A 21 7.30 -7.16 -3.84
CA LEU A 21 8.20 -8.21 -4.35
C LEU A 21 7.43 -9.29 -5.13
N LEU A 22 6.26 -9.70 -4.64
CA LEU A 22 5.39 -10.62 -5.34
C LEU A 22 4.92 -10.04 -6.68
N ALA A 23 4.47 -8.78 -6.69
CA ALA A 23 4.07 -8.08 -7.90
C ALA A 23 5.22 -7.94 -8.91
N CYS A 24 6.44 -7.65 -8.42
CA CYS A 24 7.64 -7.57 -9.24
C CYS A 24 8.05 -8.92 -9.84
N ALA A 25 7.77 -10.02 -9.13
CA ALA A 25 8.06 -11.38 -9.55
C ALA A 25 7.00 -11.98 -10.47
N CYS A 26 5.86 -11.31 -10.68
CA CYS A 26 4.84 -11.71 -11.65
C CYS A 26 5.39 -11.80 -13.08
N LEU A 27 4.67 -12.51 -13.95
CA LEU A 27 4.99 -12.55 -15.38
C LEU A 27 4.38 -11.34 -16.11
N PRO A 28 5.01 -10.86 -17.21
CA PRO A 28 4.53 -9.71 -17.98
C PRO A 28 3.13 -9.88 -18.59
N GLU A 29 2.66 -11.11 -18.74
CA GLU A 29 1.32 -11.49 -19.21
C GLU A 29 0.27 -11.52 -18.08
N GLU A 30 0.69 -11.53 -16.82
CA GLU A 30 -0.19 -11.49 -15.65
C GLU A 30 -0.43 -10.05 -15.18
N LEU A 31 0.65 -9.28 -15.05
CA LEU A 31 0.65 -7.99 -14.36
C LEU A 31 1.59 -6.99 -15.04
N GLU A 32 1.11 -5.76 -15.18
CA GLU A 32 1.89 -4.59 -15.58
C GLU A 32 1.76 -3.52 -14.50
N ILE A 33 2.86 -3.22 -13.81
CA ILE A 33 2.88 -2.17 -12.78
C ILE A 33 3.17 -0.84 -13.48
N LEU A 34 2.18 0.06 -13.48
CA LEU A 34 2.29 1.39 -14.08
C LEU A 34 2.94 2.38 -13.11
N LEU A 35 2.52 2.34 -11.85
CA LEU A 35 2.93 3.27 -10.81
C LEU A 35 2.99 2.58 -9.46
N ILE A 36 4.02 2.93 -8.69
CA ILE A 36 4.10 2.77 -7.25
C ILE A 36 3.99 4.17 -6.66
N SER A 37 2.83 4.49 -6.09
CA SER A 37 2.61 5.73 -5.36
C SER A 37 2.92 5.49 -3.89
N VAL A 38 3.78 6.34 -3.33
CA VAL A 38 4.26 6.21 -1.96
C VAL A 38 3.58 7.25 -1.09
N THR A 39 3.08 6.86 0.08
CA THR A 39 2.57 7.80 1.09
C THR A 39 3.08 7.42 2.48
N TYR A 40 2.74 8.25 3.48
CA TYR A 40 3.03 7.97 4.89
C TYR A 40 2.06 6.89 5.42
N GLY A 41 2.37 6.30 6.56
CA GLY A 41 1.44 5.41 7.26
C GLY A 41 2.11 4.72 8.42
N ASN A 42 2.53 3.47 8.25
CA ASN A 42 3.31 2.72 9.24
C ASN A 42 4.54 3.51 9.71
N ILE A 43 5.16 4.23 8.77
CA ILE A 43 6.33 5.08 8.96
C ILE A 43 6.19 6.40 8.19
N ASP A 44 7.12 7.33 8.43
CA ASP A 44 7.20 8.58 7.70
C ASP A 44 7.53 8.34 6.22
N VAL A 45 7.09 9.27 5.36
CA VAL A 45 7.23 9.09 3.91
C VAL A 45 8.69 8.98 3.44
N GLN A 46 9.67 9.53 4.18
CA GLN A 46 11.09 9.43 3.79
C GLN A 46 11.62 8.02 4.05
N SER A 47 11.20 7.39 5.14
CA SER A 47 11.45 5.98 5.41
C SER A 47 10.74 5.08 4.37
N CYS A 48 9.49 5.39 4.01
CA CYS A 48 8.76 4.71 2.93
C CYS A 48 9.53 4.75 1.60
N ILE A 49 10.01 5.93 1.21
CA ILE A 49 10.85 6.14 0.03
C ILE A 49 12.09 5.24 0.08
N ARG A 50 12.80 5.25 1.21
CA ARG A 50 14.00 4.45 1.39
C ARG A 50 13.73 2.96 1.22
N ASN A 51 12.59 2.46 1.70
CA ASN A 51 12.19 1.06 1.58
C ASN A 51 11.90 0.67 0.11
N VAL A 52 11.23 1.52 -0.67
CA VAL A 52 11.05 1.29 -2.12
C VAL A 52 12.39 1.21 -2.84
N LEU A 53 13.30 2.13 -2.53
CA LEU A 53 14.63 2.15 -3.14
C LEU A 53 15.45 0.92 -2.76
N SER A 54 15.37 0.49 -1.50
CA SER A 54 15.97 -0.77 -1.02
C SER A 54 15.44 -1.98 -1.79
N LEU A 55 14.12 -2.05 -2.04
CA LEU A 55 13.53 -3.12 -2.85
C LEU A 55 14.17 -3.18 -4.23
N PHE A 56 14.20 -2.07 -4.96
CA PHE A 56 14.78 -2.07 -6.31
C PHE A 56 16.28 -2.36 -6.30
N HIS A 57 17.01 -1.84 -5.32
CA HIS A 57 18.44 -2.10 -5.14
C HIS A 57 18.73 -3.60 -4.96
N HIS A 58 17.99 -4.27 -4.06
CA HIS A 58 18.21 -5.70 -3.80
C HIS A 58 17.71 -6.60 -4.93
N VAL A 59 16.61 -6.24 -5.58
CA VAL A 59 16.17 -6.95 -6.80
C VAL A 59 17.20 -6.81 -7.92
N GLN A 60 17.82 -5.65 -8.09
CA GLN A 60 18.89 -5.47 -9.08
C GLN A 60 20.13 -6.33 -8.76
N LYS A 61 20.55 -6.37 -7.48
CA LYS A 61 21.63 -7.25 -7.02
C LYS A 61 21.29 -8.72 -7.25
N GLU A 62 20.05 -9.12 -7.00
CA GLU A 62 19.57 -10.48 -7.21
C GLU A 62 19.59 -10.87 -8.69
N ILE A 63 19.11 -10.01 -9.58
CA ILE A 63 19.18 -10.23 -11.03
C ILE A 63 20.63 -10.43 -11.48
N ALA A 64 21.55 -9.58 -11.02
CA ALA A 64 22.98 -9.68 -11.34
C ALA A 64 23.59 -10.98 -10.80
N TRP A 65 23.25 -11.35 -9.56
CA TRP A 65 23.69 -12.59 -8.94
C TRP A 65 23.16 -13.81 -9.69
N ARG A 66 21.85 -13.91 -9.95
CA ARG A 66 21.23 -15.01 -10.71
C ARG A 66 21.87 -15.16 -12.09
N LYS A 67 22.15 -14.06 -12.78
CA LYS A 67 22.86 -14.05 -14.07
C LYS A 67 24.26 -14.64 -13.95
N SER A 68 25.03 -14.26 -12.93
CA SER A 68 26.38 -14.80 -12.70
C SER A 68 26.40 -16.30 -12.38
N GLN A 69 25.29 -16.81 -11.81
CA GLN A 69 25.10 -18.22 -11.49
C GLN A 69 24.48 -19.03 -12.64
N GLY A 70 24.21 -18.42 -13.81
CA GLY A 70 23.54 -19.08 -14.93
C GLY A 70 22.08 -19.48 -14.64
N ARG A 71 21.43 -18.80 -13.69
CA ARG A 71 20.04 -19.05 -13.26
C ARG A 71 19.05 -18.20 -14.04
N ASN A 72 17.76 -18.51 -13.91
CA ASN A 72 16.72 -17.64 -14.43
C ASN A 72 16.75 -16.30 -13.67
N ILE A 73 16.99 -15.22 -14.40
CA ILE A 73 17.15 -13.87 -13.84
C ILE A 73 15.84 -13.29 -13.27
N GLY A 74 14.67 -13.81 -13.68
CA GLY A 74 13.38 -13.39 -13.14
C GLY A 74 13.03 -11.91 -13.36
N PHE A 75 12.02 -11.45 -12.60
CA PHE A 75 11.57 -10.06 -12.50
C PHE A 75 11.30 -9.39 -13.86
N GLU A 76 10.76 -10.14 -14.80
CA GLU A 76 10.59 -9.67 -16.18
C GLU A 76 9.57 -8.53 -16.27
N THR A 77 8.51 -8.55 -15.46
CA THR A 77 7.51 -7.49 -15.39
C THR A 77 8.15 -6.12 -15.19
N ILE A 78 8.93 -5.92 -14.13
CA ILE A 78 9.53 -4.61 -13.82
C ILE A 78 10.71 -4.26 -14.73
N ARG A 79 11.40 -5.26 -15.28
CA ARG A 79 12.46 -5.02 -16.27
C ARG A 79 11.91 -4.52 -17.60
N ARG A 80 10.65 -4.87 -17.92
CA ARG A 80 9.95 -4.43 -19.12
C ARG A 80 9.19 -3.13 -18.89
N SER A 81 8.43 -3.03 -17.79
CA SER A 81 7.55 -1.88 -17.55
C SER A 81 8.24 -0.70 -16.90
N LYS A 82 9.29 -0.94 -16.07
CA LYS A 82 9.96 0.08 -15.25
C LYS A 82 8.94 1.03 -14.59
N PRO A 83 8.18 0.55 -13.60
CA PRO A 83 7.09 1.33 -13.01
C PRO A 83 7.53 2.73 -12.60
N LEU A 84 6.63 3.69 -12.74
CA LEU A 84 6.84 5.00 -12.16
C LEU A 84 6.86 4.89 -10.63
N VAL A 85 7.67 5.71 -9.99
CA VAL A 85 7.65 5.89 -8.54
C VAL A 85 7.39 7.35 -8.26
N ALA A 86 6.27 7.64 -7.61
CA ALA A 86 5.86 9.01 -7.28
C ALA A 86 5.58 9.14 -5.78
N VAL A 87 5.89 10.30 -5.22
CA VAL A 87 5.78 10.56 -3.79
C VAL A 87 4.51 11.36 -3.51
N GLY A 88 3.74 10.90 -2.54
CA GLY A 88 2.50 11.49 -2.07
C GLY A 88 2.68 12.42 -0.87
N PRO A 89 1.60 12.70 -0.12
CA PRO A 89 1.65 13.55 1.06
C PRO A 89 2.43 12.88 2.20
N GLU A 90 2.95 13.71 3.10
CA GLU A 90 3.69 13.26 4.30
C GLU A 90 2.77 13.10 5.52
N HIS A 91 1.52 13.57 5.43
CA HIS A 91 0.59 13.67 6.55
C HIS A 91 -0.86 13.35 6.13
N PRO A 92 -1.70 12.90 7.08
CA PRO A 92 -3.12 12.67 6.83
C PRO A 92 -3.92 13.91 6.47
N LEU A 93 -5.12 13.69 5.93
CA LEU A 93 -6.13 14.73 5.84
C LEU A 93 -6.70 15.11 7.22
N SER A 94 -6.64 14.20 8.19
CA SER A 94 -6.95 14.47 9.60
C SER A 94 -5.77 15.10 10.35
N ASP A 95 -6.05 15.80 11.45
CA ASP A 95 -5.03 16.53 12.24
C ASP A 95 -4.03 15.60 12.98
N ASP A 96 -4.39 14.34 13.25
CA ASP A 96 -3.56 13.41 14.02
C ASP A 96 -2.79 12.44 13.10
N MET A 97 -1.46 12.58 13.07
CA MET A 97 -0.57 11.63 12.40
C MET A 97 -0.25 10.46 13.34
N LEU A 98 -0.55 9.25 12.88
CA LEU A 98 -0.27 8.00 13.59
C LEU A 98 0.83 7.23 12.87
N MET A 99 1.74 6.66 13.66
CA MET A 99 2.86 5.85 13.18
C MET A 99 2.84 4.51 13.90
N ALA A 100 3.13 3.42 13.19
CA ALA A 100 3.20 2.05 13.74
C ALA A 100 4.65 1.58 13.95
N ASP A 101 5.57 2.52 14.24
CA ASP A 101 7.00 2.26 14.43
C ASP A 101 7.29 1.24 15.55
N PHE A 102 6.39 1.11 16.53
CA PHE A 102 6.48 0.07 17.55
C PHE A 102 6.40 -1.36 16.98
N PHE A 103 5.60 -1.59 15.93
CA PHE A 103 5.43 -2.91 15.32
C PHE A 103 6.44 -3.14 14.21
N HIS A 104 6.63 -2.15 13.34
CA HIS A 104 7.45 -2.28 12.14
C HIS A 104 8.90 -1.79 12.32
N GLY A 105 9.27 -1.26 13.49
CA GLY A 105 10.56 -0.58 13.69
C GLY A 105 10.55 0.84 13.13
N LYS A 106 11.51 1.67 13.53
CA LYS A 106 11.58 3.09 13.13
C LYS A 106 11.71 3.31 11.62
N ASP A 107 12.24 2.32 10.91
CA ASP A 107 12.39 2.34 9.45
C ASP A 107 11.33 1.49 8.72
N GLY A 108 10.38 0.89 9.44
CA GLY A 108 9.33 0.06 8.87
C GLY A 108 9.75 -1.35 8.46
N LEU A 109 11.04 -1.67 8.61
CA LEU A 109 11.65 -2.97 8.29
C LEU A 109 12.40 -3.58 9.47
N GLY A 110 12.00 -3.25 10.69
CA GLY A 110 12.52 -3.81 11.94
C GLY A 110 13.85 -3.20 12.39
N GLY A 111 14.20 -2.00 11.92
CA GLY A 111 15.44 -1.30 12.22
C GLY A 111 16.65 -1.82 11.44
N ILE A 112 16.44 -2.46 10.28
CA ILE A 112 17.53 -3.02 9.48
C ILE A 112 18.44 -1.95 8.88
N HIS A 113 17.96 -0.73 8.70
CA HIS A 113 18.80 0.35 8.18
C HIS A 113 19.93 0.74 9.14
N GLU A 114 19.67 0.65 10.45
CA GLU A 114 20.66 0.90 11.50
C GLU A 114 21.44 -0.36 11.84
N SER A 115 20.77 -1.50 12.00
CA SER A 115 21.41 -2.76 12.43
C SER A 115 22.20 -3.45 11.32
N HIS A 116 21.83 -3.23 10.05
CA HIS A 116 22.46 -3.83 8.86
C HIS A 116 22.76 -2.75 7.82
N PRO A 117 23.67 -1.79 8.11
CA PRO A 117 23.94 -0.67 7.21
C PRO A 117 24.46 -1.12 5.84
N HIS A 118 25.12 -2.27 5.75
CA HIS A 118 25.58 -2.88 4.49
C HIS A 118 24.45 -3.36 3.57
N LEU A 119 23.24 -3.55 4.11
CA LEU A 119 22.02 -3.86 3.34
C LEU A 119 21.24 -2.61 2.97
N SER A 120 21.64 -1.44 3.48
CA SER A 120 21.02 -0.18 3.08
C SER A 120 21.65 0.33 1.78
N PRO A 121 20.85 0.83 0.84
CA PRO A 121 21.40 1.58 -0.29
C PRO A 121 22.14 2.82 0.23
N ASN A 122 23.20 3.22 -0.48
CA ASN A 122 23.99 4.41 -0.13
C ASN A 122 23.12 5.67 -0.23
N ASP A 123 23.47 6.72 0.51
CA ASP A 123 22.73 8.00 0.60
C ASP A 123 22.49 8.67 -0.76
N ALA A 124 23.32 8.34 -1.75
CA ALA A 124 23.12 8.75 -3.14
C ALA A 124 21.72 8.37 -3.68
N TRP A 125 21.15 7.24 -3.25
CA TRP A 125 19.79 6.81 -3.61
C TRP A 125 18.72 7.62 -2.88
N THR A 126 18.92 7.98 -1.61
CA THR A 126 17.99 8.81 -0.83
C THR A 126 17.89 10.24 -1.40
N SER A 127 18.99 10.75 -1.96
CA SER A 127 19.05 12.03 -2.67
C SER A 127 18.25 12.04 -3.98
N VAL A 128 17.94 10.88 -4.57
CA VAL A 128 17.22 10.75 -5.85
C VAL A 128 15.79 11.28 -5.77
N LEU A 129 15.08 10.93 -4.70
CA LEU A 129 13.67 11.27 -4.52
C LEU A 129 13.48 12.50 -3.62
N SER A 130 14.47 12.85 -2.80
CA SER A 130 14.44 14.11 -2.04
C SER A 130 14.77 15.32 -2.93
N ALA A 131 15.63 15.16 -3.94
CA ALA A 131 15.95 16.23 -4.89
C ALA A 131 14.77 16.59 -5.82
N VAL A 132 13.79 15.69 -5.96
CA VAL A 132 12.50 15.94 -6.62
C VAL A 132 11.71 17.08 -5.95
N LYS A 133 11.86 17.27 -4.62
CA LYS A 133 11.19 18.36 -3.90
C LYS A 133 11.83 19.73 -4.10
N THR A 134 13.07 19.80 -4.58
CA THR A 134 13.80 21.05 -4.79
C THR A 134 14.07 21.24 -6.28
N SER A 135 13.03 21.64 -7.01
CA SER A 135 13.16 22.10 -8.39
C SER A 135 14.07 23.33 -8.46
N GLY A 136 15.36 23.14 -8.77
CA GLY A 136 16.30 24.24 -9.01
C GLY A 136 17.79 23.97 -8.76
N ASP A 137 18.19 22.85 -8.16
CA ASP A 137 19.62 22.58 -7.86
C ASP A 137 20.32 21.84 -9.04
N PRO A 138 21.45 22.35 -9.56
CA PRO A 138 22.29 21.65 -10.56
C PRO A 138 22.75 20.25 -10.15
N ALA A 139 22.89 19.95 -8.84
CA ALA A 139 23.23 18.61 -8.35
C ALA A 139 22.11 17.58 -8.63
N THR A 140 20.85 18.03 -8.71
CA THR A 140 19.67 17.22 -9.00
C THR A 140 19.66 16.67 -10.42
N SER A 141 20.15 17.45 -11.40
CA SER A 141 20.26 17.02 -12.80
C SER A 141 21.21 15.83 -12.95
N HIS A 142 22.34 15.87 -12.25
CA HIS A 142 23.40 14.86 -12.38
C HIS A 142 22.97 13.48 -11.84
N ILE A 143 22.13 13.46 -10.80
CA ILE A 143 21.59 12.23 -10.18
C ILE A 143 20.45 11.65 -11.03
N ALA A 144 19.56 12.50 -11.56
CA ALA A 144 18.54 12.08 -12.53
C ALA A 144 19.19 11.49 -13.81
N ASP A 145 20.30 12.10 -14.26
CA ASP A 145 21.12 11.59 -15.37
C ASP A 145 21.83 10.27 -15.00
N GLU A 146 22.31 10.08 -13.77
CA GLU A 146 22.88 8.81 -13.30
C GLU A 146 21.84 7.68 -13.25
N LEU A 147 20.61 7.94 -12.85
CA LEU A 147 19.52 6.97 -12.90
C LEU A 147 19.05 6.66 -14.32
N ALA A 148 18.94 7.68 -15.16
CA ALA A 148 18.63 7.53 -16.57
C ALA A 148 19.72 6.71 -17.29
N ASN A 149 20.97 6.82 -16.86
CA ASN A 149 22.11 6.04 -17.33
C ASN A 149 22.31 4.70 -16.58
N SER A 150 21.52 4.43 -15.54
CA SER A 150 21.60 3.19 -14.77
C SER A 150 20.66 2.11 -15.33
N ASN A 151 20.97 0.84 -15.06
CA ASN A 151 20.04 -0.28 -15.25
C ASN A 151 18.89 -0.27 -14.21
N ALA A 152 18.36 0.90 -13.87
CA ALA A 152 17.26 1.06 -12.92
C ALA A 152 16.01 0.30 -13.36
N LEU A 153 15.33 -0.25 -12.37
CA LEU A 153 14.11 -1.05 -12.52
C LEU A 153 12.83 -0.24 -12.33
N PHE A 154 12.95 1.08 -12.21
CA PHE A 154 11.84 2.02 -12.05
C PHE A 154 12.19 3.36 -12.72
N THR A 155 11.20 4.25 -12.82
CA THR A 155 11.39 5.64 -13.26
C THR A 155 10.87 6.59 -12.18
N PRO A 156 11.70 7.46 -11.60
CA PRO A 156 11.21 8.46 -10.64
C PRO A 156 10.32 9.47 -11.35
N SER A 157 9.21 9.86 -10.72
CA SER A 157 8.41 11.01 -11.14
C SER A 157 8.69 12.21 -10.26
N ASN A 158 8.66 13.39 -10.89
CA ASN A 158 8.71 14.67 -10.19
C ASN A 158 7.35 15.20 -9.77
N GLU A 159 6.28 14.58 -10.25
CA GLU A 159 4.92 14.99 -9.96
C GLU A 159 4.40 14.28 -8.69
N PRO A 160 3.53 14.93 -7.90
CA PRO A 160 2.87 14.30 -6.77
C PRO A 160 2.14 13.02 -7.17
N ALA A 161 2.18 12.00 -6.31
CA ALA A 161 1.58 10.70 -6.57
C ALA A 161 0.10 10.76 -7.01
N HIS A 162 -0.72 11.60 -6.37
CA HIS A 162 -2.12 11.77 -6.74
C HIS A 162 -2.32 12.31 -8.17
N GLN A 163 -1.39 13.13 -8.67
CA GLN A 163 -1.43 13.67 -10.02
C GLN A 163 -0.97 12.64 -11.05
N GLU A 164 0.03 11.82 -10.71
CA GLU A 164 0.44 10.68 -11.54
C GLU A 164 -0.67 9.63 -11.67
N ILE A 165 -1.41 9.38 -10.59
CA ILE A 165 -2.61 8.54 -10.63
C ILE A 165 -3.60 9.08 -11.66
N LEU A 166 -3.95 10.38 -11.58
CA LEU A 166 -4.88 11.01 -12.52
C LEU A 166 -4.37 10.98 -13.97
N ARG A 167 -3.08 11.27 -14.17
CA ARG A 167 -2.44 11.24 -15.49
C ARG A 167 -2.54 9.86 -16.12
N LEU A 168 -2.15 8.82 -15.39
CA LEU A 168 -2.20 7.44 -15.88
C LEU A 168 -3.62 6.95 -16.14
N LEU A 169 -4.59 7.34 -15.30
CA LEU A 169 -6.01 7.03 -15.56
C LEU A 169 -6.55 7.73 -16.81
N LYS A 170 -6.08 8.95 -17.12
CA LYS A 170 -6.43 9.68 -18.36
C LYS A 170 -5.77 9.08 -19.60
N GLU A 171 -4.52 8.65 -19.50
CA GLU A 171 -3.72 8.08 -20.61
C GLU A 171 -4.12 6.64 -20.98
N ASN A 172 -4.76 5.91 -20.06
CA ASN A 172 -5.24 4.56 -20.30
C ASN A 172 -6.75 4.54 -20.60
N GLU A 173 -7.21 3.50 -21.29
CA GLU A 173 -8.63 3.28 -21.55
C GLU A 173 -9.42 3.21 -20.22
N PRO A 174 -10.64 3.77 -20.15
CA PRO A 174 -11.50 3.58 -18.98
C PRO A 174 -11.65 2.09 -18.64
N ASP A 175 -11.78 1.77 -17.36
CA ASP A 175 -11.96 0.40 -16.86
C ASP A 175 -10.79 -0.57 -17.14
N SER A 176 -9.61 -0.05 -17.47
CA SER A 176 -8.42 -0.87 -17.76
C SER A 176 -7.39 -0.93 -16.63
N VAL A 177 -7.39 0.04 -15.70
CA VAL A 177 -6.41 0.14 -14.60
C VAL A 177 -7.08 -0.17 -13.26
N THR A 178 -6.48 -1.06 -12.48
CA THR A 178 -6.88 -1.35 -11.09
C THR A 178 -5.90 -0.65 -10.14
N ILE A 179 -6.42 0.04 -9.12
CA ILE A 179 -5.58 0.57 -8.03
C ILE A 179 -5.59 -0.45 -6.90
N ILE A 180 -4.41 -0.84 -6.42
CA ILE A 180 -4.20 -1.70 -5.24
C ILE A 180 -3.67 -0.77 -4.14
N ALA A 181 -4.55 -0.38 -3.22
CA ALA A 181 -4.21 0.45 -2.09
C ALA A 181 -3.92 -0.44 -0.88
N ILE A 182 -2.66 -0.45 -0.45
CA ILE A 182 -2.14 -1.20 0.69
C ILE A 182 -1.64 -0.30 1.83
N GLY A 183 -1.78 1.03 1.68
CA GLY A 183 -1.59 2.03 2.73
C GLY A 183 -2.79 2.95 2.94
N PRO A 184 -2.62 4.05 3.69
CA PRO A 184 -3.66 5.06 3.90
C PRO A 184 -4.16 5.68 2.58
N LEU A 185 -5.47 5.92 2.48
CA LEU A 185 -6.12 6.31 1.22
C LEU A 185 -5.92 7.79 0.83
N THR A 186 -4.94 8.48 1.42
CA THR A 186 -4.72 9.93 1.27
C THR A 186 -4.44 10.33 -0.17
N ASN A 187 -3.55 9.61 -0.88
CA ASN A 187 -3.28 9.85 -2.30
C ASN A 187 -4.55 9.74 -3.15
N LEU A 188 -5.38 8.74 -2.89
CA LEU A 188 -6.61 8.48 -3.62
C LEU A 188 -7.67 9.55 -3.32
N ALA A 189 -7.76 10.00 -2.06
CA ALA A 189 -8.66 11.08 -1.68
C ALA A 189 -8.26 12.42 -2.32
N LEU A 190 -6.96 12.70 -2.42
CA LEU A 190 -6.42 13.86 -3.13
C LEU A 190 -6.72 13.78 -4.63
N ALA A 191 -6.42 12.65 -5.28
CA ALA A 191 -6.68 12.43 -6.70
C ALA A 191 -8.17 12.61 -7.02
N ALA A 192 -9.02 11.95 -6.23
CA ALA A 192 -10.47 12.03 -6.40
C ALA A 192 -11.02 13.44 -6.15
N ALA A 193 -10.44 14.21 -5.23
CA ALA A 193 -10.87 15.59 -4.98
C ALA A 193 -10.44 16.56 -6.09
N GLU A 194 -9.26 16.34 -6.68
CA GLU A 194 -8.73 17.17 -7.76
C GLU A 194 -9.48 16.95 -9.08
N ASP A 195 -9.68 15.70 -9.51
CA ASP A 195 -10.42 15.37 -10.73
C ASP A 195 -11.26 14.09 -10.54
N PRO A 196 -12.48 14.21 -9.98
CA PRO A 196 -13.34 13.07 -9.69
C PRO A 196 -13.67 12.23 -10.93
N GLU A 197 -13.88 12.87 -12.09
CA GLU A 197 -14.26 12.17 -13.32
C GLU A 197 -13.09 11.38 -13.92
N ALA A 198 -11.88 11.95 -13.88
CA ALA A 198 -10.70 11.20 -14.27
C ALA A 198 -10.40 10.06 -13.29
N PHE A 199 -10.55 10.28 -11.99
CA PHE A 199 -10.38 9.23 -10.99
C PHE A 199 -11.37 8.08 -11.20
N LEU A 200 -12.63 8.37 -11.53
CA LEU A 200 -13.66 7.37 -11.81
C LEU A 200 -13.44 6.54 -13.08
N ARG A 201 -12.43 6.85 -13.91
CA ARG A 201 -12.00 5.97 -15.01
C ARG A 201 -11.35 4.68 -14.53
N VAL A 202 -10.94 4.61 -13.26
CA VAL A 202 -10.41 3.39 -12.64
C VAL A 202 -11.41 2.24 -12.75
N LYS A 203 -10.90 1.05 -13.06
CA LYS A 203 -11.70 -0.17 -13.12
C LYS A 203 -12.28 -0.52 -11.76
N GLU A 204 -11.40 -0.56 -10.76
CA GLU A 204 -11.72 -0.82 -9.36
C GLU A 204 -10.55 -0.38 -8.47
N VAL A 205 -10.86 -0.06 -7.22
CA VAL A 205 -9.88 0.13 -6.15
C VAL A 205 -9.97 -1.07 -5.22
N VAL A 206 -8.90 -1.83 -5.12
CA VAL A 206 -8.74 -2.92 -4.15
C VAL A 206 -8.04 -2.34 -2.93
N VAL A 207 -8.68 -2.40 -1.76
CA VAL A 207 -8.19 -1.77 -0.54
C VAL A 207 -7.84 -2.84 0.48
N MET A 208 -6.59 -2.92 0.92
CA MET A 208 -6.23 -3.61 2.16
C MET A 208 -6.52 -2.68 3.33
N GLY A 209 -7.60 -2.97 4.03
CA GLY A 209 -8.02 -2.15 5.16
C GLY A 209 -9.42 -2.47 5.64
N GLY A 210 -9.75 -1.94 6.81
CA GLY A 210 -11.01 -2.18 7.50
C GLY A 210 -11.06 -3.52 8.23
N THR A 211 -12.07 -3.65 9.08
CA THR A 211 -12.43 -4.91 9.73
C THR A 211 -13.94 -5.03 9.79
N ILE A 212 -14.47 -6.25 9.72
CA ILE A 212 -15.91 -6.51 9.77
C ILE A 212 -16.27 -7.37 10.97
N ASN A 213 -15.76 -8.59 11.05
CA ASN A 213 -16.05 -9.51 12.14
C ASN A 213 -14.87 -9.69 13.09
N GLU A 214 -13.67 -9.24 12.71
CA GLU A 214 -12.49 -9.29 13.58
C GLU A 214 -12.35 -8.00 14.41
N PRO A 215 -11.67 -8.05 15.57
CA PRO A 215 -11.25 -6.84 16.26
C PRO A 215 -10.37 -5.96 15.37
N GLY A 216 -10.32 -4.66 15.68
CA GLY A 216 -9.33 -3.78 15.06
C GLY A 216 -7.91 -4.08 15.56
N ASN A 217 -6.90 -3.71 14.77
CA ASN A 217 -5.48 -3.91 15.09
C ASN A 217 -4.80 -2.65 15.67
N ILE A 218 -5.44 -1.47 15.62
CA ILE A 218 -4.93 -0.23 16.22
C ILE A 218 -5.83 0.31 17.34
N THR A 219 -7.14 0.15 17.20
CA THR A 219 -8.12 0.36 18.27
C THR A 219 -9.01 -0.89 18.34
N PRO A 220 -9.88 -1.06 19.35
CA PRO A 220 -10.73 -2.25 19.44
C PRO A 220 -11.57 -2.55 18.18
N VAL A 221 -11.86 -1.54 17.36
CA VAL A 221 -12.67 -1.65 16.13
C VAL A 221 -12.04 -1.02 14.88
N GLY A 222 -10.88 -0.38 15.03
CA GLY A 222 -10.19 0.33 13.95
C GLY A 222 -9.06 -0.52 13.38
N GLU A 223 -9.06 -0.63 12.05
CA GLU A 223 -7.93 -1.15 11.29
C GLU A 223 -6.97 0.00 10.93
N PHE A 224 -5.67 -0.27 10.93
CA PHE A 224 -4.60 0.69 10.82
C PHE A 224 -4.72 1.65 9.62
N ASN A 225 -4.75 1.17 8.38
CA ASN A 225 -4.77 2.01 7.18
C ASN A 225 -5.99 2.93 7.16
N THR A 226 -7.15 2.38 7.51
CA THR A 226 -8.40 3.14 7.59
C THR A 226 -8.34 4.17 8.71
N PHE A 227 -7.71 3.85 9.83
CA PHE A 227 -7.59 4.74 10.98
C PHE A 227 -6.54 5.84 10.77
N ALA A 228 -5.44 5.53 10.09
CA ALA A 228 -4.34 6.44 9.77
C ALA A 228 -4.77 7.62 8.89
N ASP A 229 -5.84 7.47 8.10
CA ASP A 229 -6.56 8.59 7.50
C ASP A 229 -8.06 8.27 7.31
N SER A 230 -8.79 8.34 8.42
CA SER A 230 -10.23 8.09 8.42
C SER A 230 -11.02 9.05 7.52
N VAL A 231 -10.53 10.28 7.35
CA VAL A 231 -11.15 11.28 6.46
C VAL A 231 -10.94 10.88 5.01
N ALA A 232 -9.72 10.53 4.60
CA ALA A 232 -9.46 10.06 3.24
C ALA A 232 -10.24 8.79 2.91
N ALA A 233 -10.27 7.81 3.82
CA ALA A 233 -11.05 6.59 3.63
C ALA A 233 -12.55 6.89 3.44
N ALA A 234 -13.13 7.75 4.31
CA ALA A 234 -14.52 8.16 4.18
C ALA A 234 -14.81 8.86 2.84
N ARG A 235 -13.88 9.71 2.35
CA ARG A 235 -14.03 10.39 1.05
C ARG A 235 -13.99 9.43 -0.12
N VAL A 236 -13.03 8.51 -0.16
CA VAL A 236 -12.95 7.50 -1.23
C VAL A 236 -14.19 6.61 -1.21
N TYR A 237 -14.63 6.16 -0.04
CA TYR A 237 -15.82 5.33 0.09
C TYR A 237 -17.11 6.08 -0.27
N ALA A 238 -17.18 7.40 -0.07
CA ALA A 238 -18.34 8.19 -0.50
C ALA A 238 -18.60 8.10 -2.02
N LEU A 239 -17.55 7.93 -2.85
CA LEU A 239 -17.70 7.77 -4.30
C LEU A 239 -18.37 6.46 -4.71
N THR A 240 -18.46 5.49 -3.81
CA THR A 240 -19.20 4.25 -4.04
C THR A 240 -20.70 4.43 -3.90
N SER A 241 -21.16 5.55 -3.32
CA SER A 241 -22.57 5.88 -3.20
C SER A 241 -23.12 6.46 -4.51
N PRO A 242 -24.37 6.15 -4.89
CA PRO A 242 -25.03 6.83 -6.01
C PRO A 242 -25.24 8.33 -5.74
N ASN A 243 -25.11 8.75 -4.48
CA ASN A 243 -25.14 10.15 -4.07
C ASN A 243 -24.05 10.40 -3.01
N PRO A 244 -22.80 10.68 -3.43
CA PRO A 244 -21.66 10.81 -2.52
C PRO A 244 -21.87 11.79 -1.37
N PHE A 245 -22.62 12.88 -1.58
CA PHE A 245 -22.94 13.86 -0.52
C PHE A 245 -23.62 13.27 0.70
N THR A 246 -24.33 12.16 0.54
CA THR A 246 -25.03 11.50 1.65
C THR A 246 -24.09 10.80 2.61
N THR A 247 -22.85 10.54 2.19
CA THR A 247 -21.84 9.80 2.95
C THR A 247 -20.49 10.53 3.03
N MET A 248 -20.41 11.76 2.53
CA MET A 248 -19.23 12.60 2.69
C MET A 248 -18.94 12.86 4.18
N PRO A 249 -17.66 12.82 4.61
CA PRO A 249 -17.32 13.23 5.95
C PRO A 249 -17.67 14.71 6.18
N PRO A 250 -17.95 15.10 7.44
CA PRO A 250 -18.29 16.48 7.78
C PRO A 250 -17.13 17.41 7.40
N THR A 251 -17.48 18.58 6.89
CA THR A 251 -16.50 19.64 6.62
C THR A 251 -16.01 20.23 7.95
N PRO A 252 -14.68 20.36 8.16
CA PRO A 252 -14.16 21.04 9.35
C PRO A 252 -14.74 22.44 9.51
N PRO A 253 -15.02 22.93 10.72
CA PRO A 253 -15.57 24.27 10.92
C PRO A 253 -14.61 25.34 10.40
N THR A 254 -15.15 26.46 9.91
CA THR A 254 -14.35 27.64 9.56
C THR A 254 -13.67 28.19 10.82
N PRO A 255 -12.33 28.39 10.81
CA PRO A 255 -11.62 28.92 11.98
C PRO A 255 -12.17 30.28 12.43
N PRO A 256 -12.27 30.55 13.74
CA PRO A 256 -12.71 31.85 14.25
C PRO A 256 -11.88 32.99 13.67
N GLY A 257 -12.53 34.05 13.16
CA GLY A 257 -11.85 35.20 12.57
C GLY A 257 -11.45 35.05 11.10
N THR A 258 -11.79 33.94 10.45
CA THR A 258 -11.57 33.73 9.00
C THR A 258 -12.88 33.87 8.21
N ALA A 259 -12.77 34.15 6.89
CA ALA A 259 -13.96 34.32 6.05
C ALA A 259 -14.74 33.00 5.92
N LYS A 260 -16.08 33.07 5.84
CA LYS A 260 -16.92 31.87 5.61
C LYS A 260 -16.44 31.11 4.38
N GLY A 261 -16.23 29.79 4.53
CA GLY A 261 -15.71 28.93 3.47
C GLY A 261 -14.18 28.80 3.44
N GLN A 262 -13.46 29.48 4.34
CA GLN A 262 -12.06 29.15 4.64
C GLN A 262 -12.03 28.04 5.68
N HIS A 263 -11.29 26.98 5.40
CA HIS A 263 -11.17 25.79 6.25
C HIS A 263 -9.67 25.51 6.46
N PRO A 264 -9.28 24.96 7.62
CA PRO A 264 -7.88 24.65 7.87
C PRO A 264 -7.39 23.62 6.83
N PRO A 265 -6.21 23.81 6.22
CA PRO A 265 -5.61 22.79 5.39
C PRO A 265 -5.20 21.57 6.24
N PRO A 266 -5.25 20.36 5.67
CA PRO A 266 -5.71 20.07 4.31
C PRO A 266 -7.25 20.03 4.21
N PHE A 267 -7.84 20.97 3.47
CA PHE A 267 -9.28 21.01 3.19
C PHE A 267 -9.53 20.60 1.74
N LEU A 268 -10.38 19.59 1.54
CA LEU A 268 -10.83 19.15 0.23
C LEU A 268 -12.31 19.49 0.04
N ALA A 269 -12.60 20.25 -1.02
CA ALA A 269 -13.97 20.65 -1.38
C ALA A 269 -14.89 19.42 -1.59
N PRO A 270 -16.20 19.54 -1.35
CA PRO A 270 -17.14 18.47 -1.67
C PRO A 270 -17.12 18.08 -3.15
N TYR A 271 -17.44 16.81 -3.45
CA TYR A 271 -17.57 16.35 -4.83
C TYR A 271 -18.69 17.08 -5.59
N PRO A 272 -18.71 17.06 -6.95
CA PRO A 272 -19.81 17.57 -7.75
C PRO A 272 -21.15 16.87 -7.51
N LYS A 273 -22.27 17.57 -7.76
CA LYS A 273 -23.66 17.07 -7.55
C LYS A 273 -23.99 15.78 -8.30
N SER A 274 -23.37 15.61 -9.46
CA SER A 274 -23.53 14.47 -10.34
C SER A 274 -22.16 14.03 -10.81
N LEU A 275 -21.92 12.73 -10.72
CA LEU A 275 -20.74 12.06 -11.28
C LEU A 275 -21.20 11.06 -12.35
N SER A 276 -20.36 10.78 -13.33
CA SER A 276 -20.69 9.87 -14.44
C SER A 276 -20.98 8.43 -14.00
N ARG A 277 -20.39 7.98 -12.88
CA ARG A 277 -20.51 6.63 -12.34
C ARG A 277 -20.13 6.57 -10.86
N GLN A 278 -20.42 5.43 -10.23
CA GLN A 278 -19.92 5.10 -8.90
C GLN A 278 -18.52 4.48 -9.00
N LEU A 279 -17.72 4.70 -7.96
CA LEU A 279 -16.46 3.99 -7.78
C LEU A 279 -16.76 2.54 -7.36
N ARG A 280 -16.04 1.58 -7.97
CA ARG A 280 -16.01 0.21 -7.46
C ARG A 280 -14.86 0.05 -6.47
N VAL A 281 -15.18 -0.31 -5.23
CA VAL A 281 -14.21 -0.60 -4.18
C VAL A 281 -14.38 -2.04 -3.71
N THR A 282 -13.29 -2.79 -3.66
CA THR A 282 -13.22 -4.13 -3.08
C THR A 282 -12.30 -4.11 -1.87
N MET A 283 -12.87 -4.33 -0.69
CA MET A 283 -12.15 -4.34 0.58
C MET A 283 -11.59 -5.72 0.90
N PHE A 284 -10.33 -5.77 1.34
CA PHE A 284 -9.62 -6.90 1.92
C PHE A 284 -9.41 -6.59 3.41
N PRO A 285 -10.42 -6.85 4.25
CA PRO A 285 -10.36 -6.54 5.68
C PRO A 285 -9.50 -7.53 6.46
N LEU A 286 -9.29 -7.25 7.75
CA LEU A 286 -8.63 -8.14 8.71
C LEU A 286 -9.20 -9.57 8.69
N ASP A 287 -10.52 -9.71 8.47
CA ASP A 287 -11.19 -11.01 8.30
C ASP A 287 -10.51 -11.94 7.27
N ILE A 288 -9.81 -11.37 6.28
CA ILE A 288 -9.09 -12.10 5.23
C ILE A 288 -7.59 -12.04 5.42
N THR A 289 -7.04 -10.87 5.76
CA THR A 289 -5.58 -10.70 5.81
C THR A 289 -4.96 -11.50 6.96
N GLU A 290 -5.66 -11.68 8.08
CA GLU A 290 -5.19 -12.50 9.21
C GLU A 290 -5.05 -14.00 8.88
N ARG A 291 -5.68 -14.45 7.79
CA ARG A 291 -5.64 -15.86 7.37
C ARG A 291 -4.46 -16.19 6.46
N HIS A 292 -3.83 -15.17 5.86
CA HIS A 292 -2.69 -15.34 4.96
C HIS A 292 -1.40 -15.40 5.75
N VAL A 293 -1.13 -16.55 6.36
CA VAL A 293 0.00 -16.71 7.28
C VAL A 293 1.26 -17.16 6.54
N LEU A 294 2.39 -16.54 6.88
CA LEU A 294 3.73 -17.05 6.60
C LEU A 294 4.39 -17.45 7.91
N THR A 295 4.66 -18.75 8.09
CA THR A 295 5.30 -19.22 9.33
C THR A 295 6.83 -19.09 9.28
N ARG A 296 7.47 -18.86 10.44
CA ARG A 296 8.94 -18.87 10.57
C ARG A 296 9.55 -20.19 10.07
N GLY A 297 8.87 -21.31 10.29
CA GLY A 297 9.32 -22.64 9.87
C GLY A 297 9.35 -22.79 8.35
N GLU A 298 8.28 -22.40 7.66
CA GLU A 298 8.21 -22.40 6.19
C GLU A 298 9.21 -21.42 5.58
N PHE A 299 9.33 -20.24 6.17
CA PHE A 299 10.31 -19.24 5.77
C PHE A 299 11.73 -19.82 5.84
N ARG A 300 12.16 -20.29 7.01
CA ARG A 300 13.49 -20.87 7.20
C ARG A 300 13.77 -22.00 6.22
N LYS A 301 12.83 -22.95 6.09
CA LYS A 301 12.97 -24.11 5.21
C LYS A 301 13.17 -23.70 3.75
N THR A 302 12.48 -22.66 3.29
CA THR A 302 12.58 -22.17 1.91
C THR A 302 13.87 -21.37 1.69
N MET A 303 14.24 -20.53 2.66
CA MET A 303 15.35 -19.58 2.51
C MET A 303 16.72 -20.20 2.75
N GLU A 304 16.84 -21.24 3.58
CA GLU A 304 18.12 -21.86 3.94
C GLU A 304 19.00 -22.26 2.72
N PRO A 305 18.51 -23.00 1.71
CA PRO A 305 19.33 -23.34 0.54
C PRO A 305 19.67 -22.11 -0.32
N ILE A 306 18.84 -21.07 -0.29
CA ILE A 306 18.99 -19.86 -1.10
C ILE A 306 20.04 -18.94 -0.47
N LEU A 307 20.02 -18.83 0.86
CA LEU A 307 21.04 -18.17 1.67
C LEU A 307 22.40 -18.87 1.56
N ALA A 308 22.43 -20.21 1.59
CA ALA A 308 23.66 -20.98 1.38
C ALA A 308 24.28 -20.73 -0.01
N ALA A 309 23.47 -20.32 -0.99
CA ALA A 309 23.93 -19.92 -2.32
C ALA A 309 24.36 -18.44 -2.41
N ASN A 310 24.28 -17.68 -1.30
CA ASN A 310 24.59 -16.25 -1.20
C ASN A 310 23.69 -15.36 -2.07
N SER A 311 22.38 -15.64 -2.10
CA SER A 311 21.41 -14.74 -2.73
C SER A 311 21.31 -13.41 -1.96
N PRO A 312 21.58 -12.26 -2.59
CA PRO A 312 21.47 -10.96 -1.93
C PRO A 312 20.03 -10.60 -1.54
N LEU A 313 19.03 -10.98 -2.35
CA LEU A 313 17.63 -10.72 -1.98
C LEU A 313 17.21 -11.57 -0.79
N ALA A 314 17.67 -12.82 -0.71
CA ALA A 314 17.38 -13.69 0.42
C ALA A 314 18.03 -13.18 1.71
N GLU A 315 19.26 -12.68 1.64
CA GLU A 315 19.96 -12.04 2.76
C GLU A 315 19.16 -10.85 3.30
N TRP A 316 18.76 -9.94 2.42
CA TRP A 316 17.96 -8.77 2.80
C TRP A 316 16.59 -9.14 3.36
N ALA A 317 15.86 -10.04 2.69
CA ALA A 317 14.55 -10.50 3.15
C ALA A 317 14.63 -11.19 4.52
N THR A 318 15.68 -11.97 4.74
CA THR A 318 15.92 -12.64 6.03
C THR A 318 16.18 -11.64 7.15
N ALA A 319 16.86 -10.52 6.88
CA ALA A 319 17.11 -9.50 7.88
C ALA A 319 15.81 -8.89 8.43
N PHE A 320 14.94 -8.37 7.56
CA PHE A 320 13.71 -7.71 8.03
C PHE A 320 12.64 -8.71 8.51
N LEU A 321 12.49 -9.88 7.87
CA LEU A 321 11.49 -10.87 8.32
C LEU A 321 11.86 -11.50 9.67
N ASN A 322 13.14 -11.71 9.96
CA ASN A 322 13.53 -12.17 11.29
C ASN A 322 13.20 -11.14 12.36
N ALA A 323 13.37 -9.84 12.08
CA ALA A 323 12.97 -8.79 13.00
C ALA A 323 11.45 -8.84 13.28
N THR A 324 10.63 -9.03 12.24
CA THR A 324 9.17 -9.21 12.37
C THR A 324 8.81 -10.46 13.18
N PHE A 325 9.40 -11.61 12.88
CA PHE A 325 9.13 -12.84 13.64
C PHE A 325 9.48 -12.69 15.13
N ASN A 326 10.63 -12.08 15.42
CA ASN A 326 11.05 -11.81 16.80
C ASN A 326 10.08 -10.86 17.50
N LYS A 327 9.57 -9.83 16.80
CA LYS A 327 8.58 -8.91 17.35
C LYS A 327 7.27 -9.63 17.67
N ILE A 328 6.73 -10.40 16.74
CA ILE A 328 5.47 -11.15 16.94
C ILE A 328 5.59 -12.11 18.13
N GLU A 329 6.68 -12.86 18.21
CA GLU A 329 6.94 -13.77 19.34
C GLU A 329 7.05 -13.01 20.68
N SER A 330 7.65 -11.82 20.70
CA SER A 330 7.73 -10.99 21.91
C SER A 330 6.37 -10.50 22.41
N LEU A 331 5.45 -10.20 21.48
CA LEU A 331 4.10 -9.77 21.81
C LEU A 331 3.29 -10.94 22.39
N GLN A 332 3.46 -12.14 21.82
CA GLN A 332 2.82 -13.36 22.32
C GLN A 332 3.38 -13.82 23.67
N SER A 333 4.68 -13.62 23.94
CA SER A 333 5.26 -13.95 25.25
C SER A 333 4.84 -12.98 26.36
N ASN A 334 4.48 -11.74 26.00
CA ASN A 334 4.03 -10.71 26.95
C ASN A 334 2.52 -10.75 27.20
N SER A 335 1.74 -11.41 26.35
CA SER A 335 0.34 -11.76 26.61
C SER A 335 0.26 -12.98 27.54
N GLY A 336 0.64 -12.80 28.81
CA GLY A 336 0.40 -13.79 29.85
C GLY A 336 -1.10 -14.16 29.93
N GLU A 337 -1.38 -15.45 30.17
CA GLU A 337 -2.70 -16.08 30.37
C GLU A 337 -3.92 -15.14 30.34
N ALA A 338 -4.51 -15.00 29.16
CA ALA A 338 -5.92 -14.62 29.04
C ALA A 338 -6.58 -15.58 28.05
N GLY A 339 -6.93 -16.76 28.55
CA GLY A 339 -7.78 -17.69 27.80
C GLY A 339 -9.16 -17.10 27.61
N TRP A 340 -9.65 -17.06 26.37
CA TRP A 340 -11.08 -16.99 26.08
C TRP A 340 -11.46 -17.99 25.01
N LYS A 341 -12.51 -18.73 25.35
CA LYS A 341 -13.05 -19.89 24.64
C LYS A 341 -13.82 -19.50 23.39
N VAL A 342 -13.80 -20.43 22.45
CA VAL A 342 -14.75 -20.58 21.32
C VAL A 342 -16.17 -20.68 21.86
N ASN A 343 -17.11 -19.98 21.20
CA ASN A 343 -18.53 -20.36 21.20
C ASN A 343 -19.02 -20.44 19.75
N GLU A 344 -19.61 -21.59 19.42
CA GLU A 344 -20.49 -21.84 18.28
C GLU A 344 -21.87 -21.24 18.61
N ASP A 345 -22.52 -20.55 17.66
CA ASP A 345 -23.89 -20.84 17.20
C ASP A 345 -24.49 -19.75 16.29
N GLU A 346 -24.97 -20.25 15.15
CA GLU A 346 -26.08 -19.92 14.23
C GLU A 346 -26.58 -18.48 13.93
N ASP A 347 -26.81 -18.32 12.62
CA ASP A 347 -27.62 -17.31 11.92
C ASP A 347 -29.05 -17.14 12.49
N ILE A 348 -29.41 -15.92 12.90
CA ILE A 348 -30.77 -15.37 12.71
C ILE A 348 -30.66 -13.85 12.47
N ARG A 349 -30.98 -13.39 11.26
CA ARG A 349 -31.21 -11.95 10.97
C ARG A 349 -32.68 -11.61 11.22
N ILE A 350 -32.94 -10.87 12.29
CA ILE A 350 -34.19 -10.13 12.50
C ILE A 350 -33.96 -8.72 11.96
N GLU A 351 -34.74 -8.30 10.96
CA GLU A 351 -34.81 -6.89 10.56
C GLU A 351 -35.46 -6.09 11.70
N THR A 352 -34.66 -5.37 12.47
CA THR A 352 -35.13 -4.35 13.40
C THR A 352 -35.08 -2.99 12.71
N SER A 353 -36.24 -2.35 12.62
CA SER A 353 -36.38 -0.94 12.27
C SER A 353 -35.86 -0.06 13.42
N GLY A 354 -34.58 0.31 13.35
CA GLY A 354 -33.96 1.36 14.16
C GLY A 354 -33.56 2.57 13.31
N ASP A 355 -33.01 3.62 13.93
CA ASP A 355 -32.65 4.94 13.35
C ASP A 355 -31.64 4.93 12.17
N SER A 356 -31.42 3.80 11.49
CA SER A 356 -30.51 3.59 10.35
C SER A 356 -30.98 4.18 9.01
N GLY A 357 -31.79 5.24 9.06
CA GLY A 357 -32.38 5.91 7.91
C GLY A 357 -31.34 6.28 6.86
N ASN A 358 -31.30 5.51 5.77
CA ASN A 358 -30.52 5.63 4.53
C ASN A 358 -29.29 4.71 4.32
N TRP A 359 -28.82 3.94 5.30
CA TRP A 359 -27.61 3.11 5.11
C TRP A 359 -27.83 1.92 4.17
N LEU A 360 -29.02 1.31 4.24
CA LEU A 360 -29.47 0.23 3.33
C LEU A 360 -30.29 0.74 2.14
N SER A 361 -30.45 2.06 2.00
CA SER A 361 -31.24 2.66 0.92
C SER A 361 -30.56 2.40 -0.41
N SER A 362 -31.25 1.90 -1.44
CA SER A 362 -30.66 1.74 -2.78
C SER A 362 -30.18 3.05 -3.42
N LYS A 363 -30.61 4.21 -2.88
CA LYS A 363 -30.32 5.56 -3.39
C LYS A 363 -29.38 6.38 -2.49
N ALA A 364 -28.93 5.82 -1.36
CA ALA A 364 -28.03 6.47 -0.43
C ALA A 364 -27.07 5.43 0.23
N GLY A 365 -26.01 5.89 0.87
CA GLY A 365 -25.04 4.99 1.50
C GLY A 365 -23.98 4.44 0.53
N ASN A 366 -22.87 3.99 1.09
CA ASN A 366 -21.74 3.43 0.34
C ASN A 366 -22.06 2.00 -0.16
N ARG A 367 -21.40 1.58 -1.23
CA ARG A 367 -21.48 0.24 -1.83
C ARG A 367 -20.07 -0.33 -2.00
N ILE A 368 -19.65 -1.11 -1.01
CA ILE A 368 -18.31 -1.66 -0.95
C ILE A 368 -18.42 -3.17 -1.12
N ASP A 369 -17.74 -3.71 -2.14
CA ASP A 369 -17.53 -5.14 -2.27
C ASP A 369 -16.55 -5.56 -1.15
N ARG A 370 -16.75 -6.73 -0.55
CA ARG A 370 -15.77 -7.31 0.38
C ARG A 370 -15.26 -8.64 -0.14
N CYS A 371 -13.96 -8.87 0.00
CA CYS A 371 -13.38 -10.19 -0.18
C CYS A 371 -13.84 -11.10 0.99
N VAL A 372 -14.39 -12.27 0.67
CA VAL A 372 -14.83 -13.26 1.68
C VAL A 372 -13.98 -14.53 1.69
N ALA A 373 -13.17 -14.75 0.65
CA ALA A 373 -12.22 -15.85 0.53
C ALA A 373 -11.24 -15.59 -0.62
N THR A 374 -10.05 -16.16 -0.54
CA THR A 374 -9.04 -16.14 -1.60
C THR A 374 -8.63 -17.56 -1.99
N PRO A 375 -8.24 -17.83 -3.25
CA PRO A 375 -7.69 -19.12 -3.62
C PRO A 375 -6.35 -19.38 -2.92
N GLY A 376 -6.18 -20.58 -2.36
CA GLY A 376 -4.88 -21.03 -1.85
C GLY A 376 -4.43 -20.39 -0.55
N GLU A 377 -5.36 -19.89 0.27
CA GLU A 377 -5.13 -19.26 1.59
C GLU A 377 -4.09 -20.01 2.44
N THR A 378 -4.26 -21.33 2.61
CA THR A 378 -3.36 -22.18 3.42
C THR A 378 -1.99 -22.46 2.78
N THR A 379 -1.81 -22.10 1.51
CA THR A 379 -0.57 -22.33 0.75
C THR A 379 0.12 -21.03 0.33
N PHE A 380 -0.47 -19.88 0.69
CA PHE A 380 -0.05 -18.58 0.20
C PHE A 380 1.40 -18.25 0.57
N GLY A 381 1.80 -18.45 1.83
CA GLY A 381 3.17 -18.18 2.28
C GLY A 381 4.21 -18.96 1.48
N GLY A 382 4.00 -20.26 1.28
CA GLY A 382 4.86 -21.10 0.46
C GLY A 382 4.87 -20.69 -1.02
N TYR A 383 3.71 -20.32 -1.58
CA TYR A 383 3.61 -19.81 -2.94
C TYR A 383 4.37 -18.49 -3.13
N LEU A 384 4.19 -17.53 -2.22
CA LEU A 384 4.86 -16.23 -2.22
C LEU A 384 6.38 -16.41 -2.21
N LEU A 385 6.89 -17.21 -1.26
CA LEU A 385 8.33 -17.44 -1.16
C LEU A 385 8.87 -18.11 -2.41
N LYS A 386 8.14 -19.11 -2.93
CA LYS A 386 8.53 -19.79 -4.16
C LYS A 386 8.56 -18.80 -5.33
N ARG A 387 7.56 -17.93 -5.48
CA ARG A 387 7.47 -17.00 -6.60
C ARG A 387 8.60 -15.97 -6.61
N VAL A 388 8.92 -15.42 -5.44
CA VAL A 388 9.92 -14.36 -5.28
C VAL A 388 11.36 -14.92 -5.29
N PHE A 389 11.60 -15.98 -4.52
CA PHE A 389 12.96 -16.43 -4.22
C PHE A 389 13.40 -17.69 -4.96
N SER A 390 12.49 -18.44 -5.62
CA SER A 390 12.92 -19.66 -6.30
C SER A 390 13.94 -19.39 -7.40
N LEU A 391 14.89 -20.31 -7.45
CA LEU A 391 16.10 -20.32 -8.24
C LEU A 391 15.92 -20.79 -9.68
#